data_AF-A0A958FQL0-F1
#
_entry.id   AF-A0A958FQL0-F1
#
_cell.length_a   1.000
_cell.length_b   1.000
_cell.length_c   1.000
_cell.angle_alpha   90.00
_cell.angle_beta   90.00
_cell.angle_gamma   90.00
#
_symmetry.space_group_name_H-M   'P 1'
#
loop_
_entity.id
_entity.type
_entity.pdbx_description
1 polymer ?
#
loop_
_entity_poly.entity_id
_entity_poly.type
_entity_poly.pdbx_seq_one_letter_code
_entity_poly.pdbx_strand_id
1 'polypeptide(L)'
;MNRFTSVLLLTIILLSVGRAEIPADSLIEKFLYSIQYGLAAGDAEALNQHIKMDKLLDKSLHGLAVTKKMEQELKSEFNKQFNFGAEIIQGMGEDGHYMAMNYDTSSDTIRALFRLAGMNIGVNYHQFDIIYDRDFEIIDVYIYLSGEYLSDTFRILIEPMLLNTDSFTDYLKSMGEQIFGEKRRYIKELPKLAEMKQARIAGDFQKAHEIYLSMASSVQKMKAVQLLHIICISNISNDLMVEYVEKFRDSYPDDPSLDLLLIDYFLVKQDYKSSLAALHRLSQNVGEDDGYLHYMMGNIYYAQKEFGLYEQYQKMAIELEPWLAEPHYQLIELYLENRNF
;
A
#
# COMPACT_ATOMS: atom_id res chain seq x y z
N MET A 1 -0.61 -62.30 50.72
CA MET A 1 -1.05 -62.34 49.31
C MET A 1 -1.95 -61.16 49.03
N ASN A 2 -1.49 -60.26 48.16
CA ASN A 2 -2.22 -59.33 47.28
C ASN A 2 -3.53 -58.68 47.78
N ARG A 3 -3.55 -57.34 47.83
CA ARG A 3 -4.02 -56.53 46.68
C ARG A 3 -3.74 -55.04 46.92
N PHE A 4 -2.82 -54.52 46.11
CA PHE A 4 -2.69 -53.12 45.76
C PHE A 4 -3.92 -52.67 44.96
N THR A 5 -4.51 -51.54 45.32
CA THR A 5 -5.31 -50.71 44.40
C THR A 5 -4.84 -49.28 44.57
N SER A 6 -3.77 -48.94 43.83
CA SER A 6 -3.32 -47.56 43.64
C SER A 6 -4.19 -46.89 42.60
N VAL A 7 -4.90 -45.85 43.01
CA VAL A 7 -5.56 -44.90 42.11
C VAL A 7 -4.46 -44.04 41.49
N LEU A 8 -4.18 -44.25 40.20
CA LEU A 8 -3.27 -43.42 39.42
C LEU A 8 -4.07 -42.20 38.92
N LEU A 9 -3.90 -41.04 39.56
CA LEU A 9 -4.38 -39.77 39.04
C LEU A 9 -3.44 -39.36 37.90
N LEU A 10 -3.92 -39.45 36.65
CA LEU A 10 -3.19 -38.97 35.48
C LEU A 10 -3.49 -37.47 35.32
N THR A 11 -2.59 -36.60 35.79
CA THR A 11 -2.66 -35.17 35.51
C THR A 11 -2.19 -34.94 34.08
N ILE A 12 -3.14 -34.75 33.16
CA ILE A 12 -2.84 -34.25 31.81
C ILE A 12 -2.45 -32.78 31.96
N ILE A 13 -1.16 -32.49 31.90
CA ILE A 13 -0.68 -31.12 31.66
C ILE A 13 -0.92 -30.87 30.17
N LEU A 14 -2.03 -30.22 29.85
CA LEU A 14 -2.19 -29.52 28.58
C LEU A 14 -1.15 -28.40 28.56
N LEU A 15 0.02 -28.67 27.97
CA LEU A 15 0.85 -27.62 27.41
C LEU A 15 0.05 -27.04 26.25
N SER A 16 -0.83 -26.08 26.54
CA SER A 16 -1.19 -25.10 25.53
C SER A 16 0.13 -24.47 25.12
N VAL A 17 0.57 -24.72 23.88
CA VAL A 17 1.56 -23.87 23.24
C VAL A 17 0.94 -22.48 23.27
N GLY A 18 1.35 -21.69 24.26
CA GLY A 18 0.81 -20.37 24.51
C GLY A 18 1.06 -19.55 23.25
N ARG A 19 -0.02 -19.20 22.56
CA ARG A 19 0.05 -18.18 21.52
C ARG A 19 0.53 -16.90 22.22
N ALA A 20 1.50 -16.20 21.65
CA ALA A 20 1.91 -14.92 22.19
C ALA A 20 0.68 -14.01 22.26
N GLU A 21 0.36 -13.50 23.45
CA GLU A 21 -0.72 -12.54 23.62
C GLU A 21 -0.38 -11.27 22.84
N ILE A 22 -1.39 -10.66 22.22
CA ILE A 22 -1.22 -9.36 21.57
C ILE A 22 -0.70 -8.38 22.64
N PRO A 23 0.39 -7.65 22.36
CA PRO A 23 0.97 -6.74 23.34
C PRO A 23 0.01 -5.59 23.65
N ALA A 24 0.18 -4.96 24.82
CA ALA A 24 -0.61 -3.80 25.19
C ALA A 24 -0.47 -2.66 24.16
N ASP A 25 -1.55 -1.92 23.92
CA ASP A 25 -1.65 -0.78 23.00
C ASP A 25 -0.45 0.17 23.07
N SER A 26 -0.06 0.56 24.29
CA SER A 26 1.10 1.45 24.51
C SER A 26 2.44 0.94 23.98
N LEU A 27 2.60 -0.38 23.79
CA LEU A 27 3.79 -0.99 23.21
C LEU A 27 3.72 -0.98 21.67
N ILE A 28 2.52 -1.21 21.11
CA ILE A 28 2.26 -1.13 19.67
C ILE A 28 2.51 0.31 19.20
N GLU A 29 1.92 1.30 19.88
CA GLU A 29 2.10 2.72 19.54
C GLU A 29 3.57 3.14 19.57
N LYS A 30 4.32 2.74 20.60
CA LYS A 30 5.77 3.00 20.67
C LYS A 30 6.53 2.41 19.49
N PHE A 31 6.16 1.20 19.06
CA PHE A 31 6.75 0.57 17.89
C PHE A 31 6.43 1.36 16.61
N LEU A 32 5.16 1.70 16.38
CA LEU A 32 4.76 2.46 15.19
C LEU A 32 5.43 3.85 15.14
N TYR A 33 5.48 4.56 16.28
CA TYR A 33 6.16 5.84 16.38
C TYR A 33 7.67 5.73 16.19
N SER A 34 8.29 4.63 16.61
CA SER A 34 9.72 4.42 16.35
C SER A 34 10.04 4.34 14.86
N ILE A 35 9.17 3.68 14.06
CA ILE A 35 9.27 3.65 12.60
C ILE A 35 9.08 5.06 12.02
N GLN A 36 7.99 5.74 12.40
CA GLN A 36 7.69 7.10 11.92
C GLN A 36 8.85 8.07 12.18
N TYR A 37 9.33 8.15 13.42
CA TYR A 37 10.40 9.09 13.78
C TYR A 37 11.76 8.70 13.19
N GLY A 38 12.05 7.41 13.08
CA GLY A 38 13.26 6.94 12.42
C GLY A 38 13.29 7.30 10.94
N LEU A 39 12.21 7.03 10.21
CA LEU A 39 12.11 7.40 8.79
C LEU A 39 12.16 8.92 8.60
N ALA A 40 11.49 9.70 9.45
CA ALA A 40 11.57 11.17 9.42
C ALA A 40 13.00 11.69 9.68
N ALA A 41 13.83 10.93 10.40
CA ALA A 41 15.24 11.24 10.62
C ALA A 41 16.17 10.71 9.50
N GLY A 42 15.62 10.10 8.44
CA GLY A 42 16.37 9.48 7.35
C GLY A 42 16.96 8.11 7.69
N ASP A 43 16.52 7.48 8.79
CA ASP A 43 16.96 6.15 9.20
C ASP A 43 16.05 5.07 8.59
N ALA A 44 16.47 4.52 7.46
CA ALA A 44 15.76 3.42 6.79
C ALA A 44 15.70 2.15 7.65
N GLU A 45 16.68 1.93 8.54
CA GLU A 45 16.74 0.72 9.36
C GLU A 45 15.70 0.70 10.48
N ALA A 46 15.18 1.87 10.88
CA ALA A 46 14.03 1.96 11.77
C ALA A 46 12.83 1.15 11.27
N LEU A 47 12.70 0.97 9.94
CA LEU A 47 11.70 0.10 9.33
C LEU A 47 12.29 -1.27 8.92
N ASN A 48 13.39 -1.27 8.16
CA ASN A 48 13.87 -2.47 7.47
C ASN A 48 14.17 -3.64 8.43
N GLN A 49 14.71 -3.36 9.62
CA GLN A 49 15.07 -4.39 10.58
C GLN A 49 13.86 -5.22 11.07
N HIS A 50 12.66 -4.66 10.97
CA HIS A 50 11.41 -5.31 11.36
C HIS A 50 10.76 -6.09 10.22
N ILE A 51 11.14 -5.84 8.96
CA ILE A 51 10.59 -6.57 7.82
C ILE A 51 11.21 -7.96 7.74
N LYS A 52 10.38 -8.99 7.93
CA LYS A 52 10.79 -10.39 7.81
C LYS A 52 10.69 -10.81 6.36
N MET A 53 11.73 -10.49 5.61
CA MET A 53 11.87 -10.84 4.19
C MET A 53 11.59 -12.33 3.92
N ASP A 54 12.05 -13.23 4.80
CA ASP A 54 11.78 -14.66 4.64
C ASP A 54 10.28 -14.97 4.64
N LYS A 55 9.49 -14.35 5.53
CA LYS A 55 8.03 -14.54 5.62
C LYS A 55 7.32 -13.89 4.44
N LEU A 56 7.78 -12.72 4.02
CA LEU A 56 7.24 -12.03 2.85
C LEU A 56 7.48 -12.87 1.59
N LEU A 57 8.68 -13.41 1.39
CA LEU A 57 9.00 -14.30 0.27
C LEU A 57 8.27 -15.63 0.36
N ASP A 58 8.03 -16.18 1.55
CA ASP A 58 7.18 -17.37 1.70
C ASP A 58 5.77 -17.13 1.14
N LYS A 59 5.20 -15.93 1.35
CA LYS A 59 3.93 -15.52 0.72
C LYS A 59 4.07 -15.41 -0.80
N SER A 60 5.11 -14.73 -1.30
CA SER A 60 5.35 -14.57 -2.75
C SER A 60 5.53 -15.91 -3.48
N LEU A 61 6.17 -16.88 -2.82
CA LEU A 61 6.46 -18.20 -3.35
C LEU A 61 5.32 -19.20 -3.15
N HIS A 62 4.29 -18.84 -2.39
CA HIS A 62 3.20 -19.76 -2.05
C HIS A 62 2.55 -20.34 -3.30
N GLY A 63 2.50 -21.68 -3.36
CA GLY A 63 1.95 -22.43 -4.47
C GLY A 63 2.87 -22.53 -5.70
N LEU A 64 4.07 -21.94 -5.70
CA LEU A 64 5.04 -22.10 -6.79
C LEU A 64 5.90 -23.36 -6.57
N ALA A 65 6.18 -24.09 -7.65
CA ALA A 65 7.10 -25.23 -7.63
C ALA A 65 8.56 -24.74 -7.60
N VAL A 66 9.07 -24.48 -6.40
CA VAL A 66 10.45 -23.98 -6.17
C VAL A 66 11.22 -24.99 -5.31
N THR A 67 12.47 -25.25 -5.67
CA THR A 67 13.33 -26.13 -4.86
C THR A 67 13.83 -25.38 -3.63
N LYS A 68 14.11 -26.09 -2.52
CA LYS A 68 14.68 -25.48 -1.31
C LYS A 68 15.95 -24.66 -1.56
N LYS A 69 16.80 -25.12 -2.48
CA LYS A 69 18.01 -24.41 -2.87
C LYS A 69 17.69 -23.06 -3.53
N MET A 70 16.76 -23.06 -4.49
CA MET A 70 16.33 -21.83 -5.16
C MET A 70 15.65 -20.86 -4.20
N GLU A 71 14.81 -21.38 -3.30
CA GLU A 71 14.18 -20.59 -2.25
C GLU A 71 15.23 -19.88 -1.38
N GLN A 72 16.27 -20.60 -0.95
CA GLN A 72 17.39 -20.03 -0.18
C GLN A 72 18.19 -18.99 -0.98
N GLU A 73 18.43 -19.23 -2.26
CA GLU A 73 19.12 -18.28 -3.15
C GLU A 73 18.31 -16.99 -3.34
N LEU A 74 17.00 -17.10 -3.60
CA LEU A 74 16.09 -15.96 -3.69
C LEU A 74 16.04 -15.18 -2.38
N LYS A 75 15.86 -15.85 -1.24
CA LYS A 75 15.89 -15.23 0.09
C LYS A 75 17.20 -14.49 0.33
N SER A 76 18.33 -15.08 -0.03
CA SER A 76 19.63 -14.41 0.12
C SER A 76 19.78 -13.18 -0.77
N GLU A 77 19.26 -13.19 -1.99
CA GLU A 77 19.42 -12.07 -2.93
C GLU A 77 18.51 -10.90 -2.58
N PHE A 78 17.24 -11.17 -2.32
CA PHE A 78 16.28 -10.14 -1.90
C PHE A 78 16.69 -9.48 -0.58
N ASN A 79 17.19 -10.25 0.40
CA ASN A 79 17.71 -9.67 1.65
C ASN A 79 18.86 -8.67 1.46
N LYS A 80 19.63 -8.75 0.36
CA LYS A 80 20.74 -7.80 0.10
C LYS A 80 20.28 -6.52 -0.58
N GLN A 81 19.24 -6.61 -1.41
CA GLN A 81 18.81 -5.51 -2.27
C GLN A 81 17.59 -4.77 -1.73
N PHE A 82 16.81 -5.41 -0.88
CA PHE A 82 15.57 -4.83 -0.38
C PHE A 82 15.84 -3.74 0.65
N ASN A 83 15.30 -2.55 0.40
CA ASN A 83 15.40 -1.41 1.30
C ASN A 83 14.14 -0.54 1.22
N PHE A 84 13.03 -1.06 1.76
CA PHE A 84 11.75 -0.36 1.69
C PHE A 84 11.72 0.92 2.53
N GLY A 85 12.46 0.98 3.62
CA GLY A 85 12.67 2.21 4.38
C GLY A 85 13.27 3.33 3.52
N ALA A 86 14.29 3.02 2.71
CA ALA A 86 14.87 4.01 1.79
C ALA A 86 13.90 4.43 0.68
N GLU A 87 13.10 3.50 0.14
CA GLU A 87 12.05 3.84 -0.84
C GLU A 87 10.99 4.78 -0.24
N ILE A 88 10.60 4.59 1.03
CA ILE A 88 9.69 5.50 1.73
C ILE A 88 10.36 6.86 1.96
N ILE A 89 11.61 6.89 2.43
CA ILE A 89 12.36 8.15 2.63
C ILE A 89 12.48 8.93 1.31
N GLN A 90 12.80 8.25 0.22
CA GLN A 90 12.83 8.85 -1.10
C GLN A 90 11.43 9.34 -1.52
N GLY A 91 10.40 8.56 -1.24
CA GLY A 91 9.01 8.90 -1.53
C GLY A 91 8.47 10.09 -0.72
N MET A 92 8.99 10.35 0.48
CA MET A 92 8.66 11.56 1.24
C MET A 92 9.21 12.82 0.56
N GLY A 93 10.38 12.77 -0.08
CA GLY A 93 10.98 13.98 -0.64
C GLY A 93 11.30 15.03 0.45
N GLU A 94 11.19 16.31 0.12
CA GLU A 94 11.54 17.41 1.04
C GLU A 94 10.37 17.83 1.96
N ASP A 95 9.14 17.68 1.48
CA ASP A 95 7.90 18.17 2.08
C ASP A 95 6.94 17.05 2.51
N GLY A 96 7.29 15.79 2.26
CA GLY A 96 6.46 14.66 2.61
C GLY A 96 6.67 14.18 4.04
N HIS A 97 5.61 13.57 4.56
CA HIS A 97 5.53 13.06 5.91
C HIS A 97 5.05 11.61 5.89
N TYR A 98 5.62 10.80 6.76
CA TYR A 98 5.22 9.41 6.95
C TYR A 98 4.71 9.19 8.37
N MET A 99 3.38 9.20 8.53
CA MET A 99 2.74 9.22 9.84
C MET A 99 2.09 7.87 10.17
N ALA A 100 2.32 7.36 11.38
CA ALA A 100 1.55 6.28 11.95
C ALA A 100 0.13 6.76 12.24
N MET A 101 -0.86 6.07 11.68
CA MET A 101 -2.27 6.41 11.78
C MET A 101 -2.92 5.52 12.85
N ASN A 102 -3.83 4.64 12.44
CA ASN A 102 -4.53 3.73 13.32
C ASN A 102 -4.00 2.30 13.19
N TYR A 103 -4.41 1.42 14.10
CA TYR A 103 -4.13 0.00 14.02
C TYR A 103 -5.31 -0.85 14.49
N ASP A 104 -5.45 -2.05 13.93
CA ASP A 104 -6.45 -3.03 14.32
C ASP A 104 -5.78 -4.28 14.91
N THR A 105 -6.26 -4.70 16.07
CA THR A 105 -5.83 -5.90 16.81
C THR A 105 -6.93 -6.95 16.94
N SER A 106 -8.03 -6.81 16.17
CA SER A 106 -9.16 -7.75 16.16
C SER A 106 -8.80 -9.18 15.71
N SER A 107 -7.61 -9.36 15.13
CA SER A 107 -7.06 -10.63 14.67
C SER A 107 -5.69 -10.90 15.28
N ASP A 108 -5.15 -12.11 15.05
CA ASP A 108 -3.80 -12.48 15.49
C ASP A 108 -2.69 -11.70 14.76
N THR A 109 -3.04 -10.94 13.72
CA THR A 109 -2.17 -10.01 13.01
C THR A 109 -2.60 -8.59 13.36
N ILE A 110 -1.65 -7.79 13.83
CA ILE A 110 -1.81 -6.36 14.01
C ILE A 110 -1.76 -5.73 12.61
N ARG A 111 -2.83 -5.04 12.21
CA ARG A 111 -2.86 -4.27 10.97
C ARG A 111 -2.64 -2.81 11.30
N ALA A 112 -1.42 -2.32 11.10
CA ALA A 112 -1.09 -0.93 11.37
C ALA A 112 -1.05 -0.11 10.08
N LEU A 113 -1.62 1.07 10.10
CA LEU A 113 -1.68 1.95 8.94
C LEU A 113 -0.68 3.10 9.07
N PHE A 114 0.03 3.38 7.98
CA PHE A 114 0.84 4.57 7.84
C PHE A 114 0.36 5.38 6.64
N ARG A 115 0.43 6.70 6.74
CA ARG A 115 0.15 7.64 5.65
C ARG A 115 1.45 8.28 5.17
N LEU A 116 1.73 8.14 3.89
CA LEU A 116 2.68 8.97 3.15
C LEU A 116 1.89 10.12 2.51
N ALA A 117 2.15 11.37 2.91
CA ALA A 117 1.46 12.52 2.35
C ALA A 117 2.38 13.74 2.21
N GLY A 118 2.11 14.59 1.23
CA GLY A 118 2.83 15.84 1.00
C GLY A 118 2.35 16.54 -0.27
N MET A 119 2.64 17.83 -0.38
CA MET A 119 2.07 18.71 -1.41
C MET A 119 2.34 18.21 -2.84
N ASN A 120 3.56 17.72 -3.10
CA ASN A 120 3.96 17.25 -4.44
C ASN A 120 3.78 15.74 -4.66
N ILE A 121 3.45 14.99 -3.62
CA ILE A 121 3.35 13.52 -3.68
C ILE A 121 1.91 13.02 -3.59
N GLY A 122 0.98 13.87 -3.15
CA GLY A 122 -0.41 13.49 -2.88
C GLY A 122 -0.52 12.73 -1.56
N VAL A 123 -1.41 11.74 -1.50
CA VAL A 123 -1.56 10.87 -0.35
C VAL A 123 -1.51 9.40 -0.77
N ASN A 124 -0.85 8.59 0.03
CA ASN A 124 -0.79 7.15 -0.09
C ASN A 124 -0.81 6.52 1.30
N TYR A 125 -1.41 5.34 1.41
CA TYR A 125 -1.50 4.59 2.65
C TYR A 125 -0.82 3.25 2.51
N HIS A 126 -0.10 2.85 3.56
CA HIS A 126 0.58 1.57 3.67
C HIS A 126 0.07 0.84 4.90
N GLN A 127 -0.64 -0.27 4.69
CA GLN A 127 -1.11 -1.13 5.77
C GLN A 127 -0.09 -2.25 5.99
N PHE A 128 0.53 -2.26 7.16
CA PHE A 128 1.50 -3.26 7.59
C PHE A 128 0.78 -4.40 8.29
N ASP A 129 1.03 -5.62 7.81
CA ASP A 129 0.69 -6.83 8.54
C ASP A 129 1.83 -7.13 9.51
N ILE A 130 1.56 -7.01 10.81
CA ILE A 130 2.55 -7.18 11.87
C ILE A 130 2.13 -8.34 12.77
N ILE A 131 3.08 -9.18 13.15
CA ILE A 131 2.91 -10.19 14.18
C ILE A 131 3.84 -9.89 15.35
N TYR A 132 3.43 -10.33 16.54
CA TYR A 132 4.22 -10.20 17.75
C TYR A 132 4.44 -11.58 18.37
N ASP A 133 5.69 -11.94 18.61
CA ASP A 133 6.08 -13.11 19.42
C ASP A 133 6.97 -12.66 20.58
N ARG A 134 8.21 -12.27 20.26
CA ARG A 134 9.15 -11.64 21.21
C ARG A 134 9.47 -10.20 20.84
N ASP A 135 9.28 -9.88 19.57
CA ASP A 135 9.51 -8.58 18.96
C ASP A 135 8.47 -8.39 17.84
N PHE A 136 8.33 -7.15 17.37
CA PHE A 136 7.46 -6.83 16.25
C PHE A 136 8.09 -7.24 14.93
N GLU A 137 7.33 -8.00 14.15
CA GLU A 137 7.75 -8.51 12.85
C GLU A 137 6.73 -8.11 11.79
N ILE A 138 7.17 -7.29 10.83
CA ILE A 138 6.38 -6.95 9.64
C ILE A 138 6.51 -8.11 8.65
N ILE A 139 5.38 -8.71 8.28
CA ILE A 139 5.35 -9.88 7.40
C ILE A 139 4.85 -9.56 5.99
N ASP A 140 4.20 -8.41 5.80
CA ASP A 140 3.78 -7.89 4.50
C ASP A 140 3.33 -6.43 4.62
N VAL A 141 3.17 -5.78 3.47
CA VAL A 141 2.65 -4.40 3.38
C VAL A 141 1.69 -4.30 2.22
N TYR A 142 0.45 -3.92 2.46
CA TYR A 142 -0.49 -3.53 1.41
C TYR A 142 -0.34 -2.05 1.10
N ILE A 143 -0.11 -1.73 -0.17
CA ILE A 143 0.12 -0.35 -0.64
C ILE A 143 -1.13 0.10 -1.39
N TYR A 144 -1.80 1.15 -0.88
CA TYR A 144 -3.06 1.63 -1.46
C TYR A 144 -2.85 2.17 -2.87
N LEU A 145 -1.79 2.93 -3.13
CA LEU A 145 -1.53 3.50 -4.46
C LEU A 145 -1.34 2.44 -5.56
N SER A 146 -0.78 1.27 -5.23
CA SER A 146 -0.63 0.15 -6.18
C SER A 146 -1.71 -0.93 -6.03
N GLY A 147 -2.57 -0.83 -5.02
CA GLY A 147 -3.66 -1.77 -4.74
C GLY A 147 -3.21 -3.20 -4.45
N GLU A 148 -1.95 -3.44 -4.09
CA GLU A 148 -1.39 -4.79 -3.94
C GLU A 148 -0.50 -4.93 -2.71
N TYR A 149 -0.31 -6.17 -2.26
CA TYR A 149 0.70 -6.48 -1.26
C TYR A 149 2.09 -6.45 -1.87
N LEU A 150 3.09 -6.06 -1.08
CA LEU A 150 4.48 -6.08 -1.48
C LEU A 150 4.93 -7.51 -1.86
N SER A 151 4.36 -8.52 -1.19
CA SER A 151 4.57 -9.93 -1.56
C SER A 151 4.07 -10.28 -2.96
N ASP A 152 2.99 -9.65 -3.46
CA ASP A 152 2.53 -9.79 -4.84
C ASP A 152 3.48 -9.10 -5.83
N THR A 153 3.98 -7.91 -5.49
CA THR A 153 5.01 -7.22 -6.28
C THR A 153 6.27 -8.08 -6.44
N PHE A 154 6.71 -8.76 -5.39
CA PHE A 154 7.85 -9.68 -5.49
C PHE A 154 7.55 -10.94 -6.27
N ARG A 155 6.35 -11.49 -6.16
CA ARG A 155 5.94 -12.62 -6.99
C ARG A 155 6.10 -12.30 -8.47
N ILE A 156 5.67 -11.11 -8.87
CA ILE A 156 5.86 -10.58 -10.23
C ILE A 156 7.34 -10.55 -10.65
N LEU A 157 8.26 -10.20 -9.75
CA LEU A 157 9.70 -10.17 -10.02
C LEU A 157 10.35 -11.56 -10.05
N ILE A 158 9.81 -12.52 -9.29
CA ILE A 158 10.37 -13.86 -9.11
C ILE A 158 9.92 -14.83 -10.20
N GLU A 159 8.62 -14.85 -10.55
CA GLU A 159 8.08 -15.76 -11.57
C GLU A 159 8.84 -15.79 -12.92
N PRO A 160 9.37 -14.65 -13.44
CA PRO A 160 10.18 -14.62 -14.65
C PRO A 160 11.51 -15.36 -14.50
N MET A 161 12.13 -15.26 -13.32
CA MET A 161 13.36 -15.97 -12.99
C MET A 161 13.10 -17.48 -12.95
N LEU A 162 11.94 -17.88 -12.40
CA LEU A 162 11.55 -19.28 -12.30
C LEU A 162 11.21 -19.91 -13.65
N LEU A 163 10.67 -19.15 -14.62
CA LEU A 163 10.34 -19.66 -15.96
C LEU A 163 11.53 -20.23 -16.72
N ASN A 164 12.76 -19.86 -16.35
CA ASN A 164 13.95 -20.43 -16.96
C ASN A 164 14.36 -21.79 -16.35
N THR A 165 13.53 -22.35 -15.46
CA THR A 165 13.74 -23.67 -14.87
C THR A 165 12.76 -24.70 -15.41
N ASP A 166 13.25 -25.92 -15.64
CA ASP A 166 12.42 -27.02 -16.14
C ASP A 166 11.28 -27.35 -15.16
N SER A 167 11.57 -27.35 -13.85
CA SER A 167 10.61 -27.68 -12.81
C SER A 167 9.41 -26.73 -12.77
N PHE A 168 9.65 -25.42 -12.87
CA PHE A 168 8.56 -24.44 -12.86
C PHE A 168 7.79 -24.43 -14.18
N THR A 169 8.50 -24.61 -15.30
CA THR A 169 7.89 -24.73 -16.62
C THR A 169 6.92 -25.92 -16.69
N ASP A 170 7.33 -27.08 -16.18
CA ASP A 170 6.48 -28.27 -16.17
C ASP A 170 5.33 -28.15 -15.17
N TYR A 171 5.55 -27.50 -14.02
CA TYR A 171 4.48 -27.14 -13.09
C TYR A 171 3.40 -26.29 -13.78
N LEU A 172 3.77 -25.21 -14.48
CA LEU A 172 2.78 -24.37 -15.16
C LEU A 172 2.03 -25.12 -16.27
N LYS A 173 2.73 -25.97 -17.04
CA LYS A 173 2.06 -26.85 -18.03
C LYS A 173 1.04 -27.77 -17.35
N SER A 174 1.34 -28.28 -16.16
CA SER A 174 0.43 -29.15 -15.39
C SER A 174 -0.83 -28.43 -14.92
N MET A 175 -0.79 -27.10 -14.77
CA MET A 175 -1.97 -26.27 -14.47
C MET A 175 -2.86 -26.03 -15.70
N GLY A 176 -2.39 -26.40 -16.90
CA GLY A 176 -3.12 -26.27 -18.16
C GLY A 176 -2.52 -25.24 -19.11
N GLU A 177 -2.64 -25.51 -20.42
CA GLU A 177 -2.05 -24.69 -21.48
C GLU A 177 -2.52 -23.23 -21.49
N GLN A 178 -3.74 -22.96 -21.03
CA GLN A 178 -4.24 -21.59 -20.91
C GLN A 178 -3.45 -20.79 -19.87
N ILE A 179 -3.32 -21.31 -18.65
CA ILE A 179 -2.58 -20.66 -17.54
C ILE A 179 -1.12 -20.49 -17.93
N PHE A 180 -0.51 -21.53 -18.48
CA PHE A 180 0.87 -21.47 -18.94
C PHE A 180 1.07 -20.45 -20.08
N GLY A 181 0.13 -20.38 -21.02
CA GLY A 181 0.14 -19.41 -22.11
C GLY A 181 0.01 -17.97 -21.63
N GLU A 182 -0.88 -17.71 -20.68
CA GLU A 182 -1.08 -16.38 -20.07
C GLU A 182 0.17 -15.93 -19.30
N LYS A 183 0.76 -16.80 -18.46
CA LYS A 183 1.99 -16.49 -17.72
C LYS A 183 3.18 -16.21 -18.65
N ARG A 184 3.36 -17.02 -19.70
CA ARG A 184 4.42 -16.75 -20.70
C ARG A 184 4.19 -15.45 -21.46
N ARG A 185 2.94 -15.09 -21.74
CA ARG A 185 2.63 -13.81 -22.38
C ARG A 185 2.97 -12.65 -21.46
N TYR A 186 2.57 -12.73 -20.19
CA TYR A 186 2.93 -11.72 -19.19
C TYR A 186 4.44 -11.50 -19.10
N ILE A 187 5.21 -12.59 -18.99
CA ILE A 187 6.66 -12.51 -18.80
C ILE A 187 7.38 -11.89 -20.00
N LYS A 188 6.87 -12.10 -21.22
CA LYS A 188 7.38 -11.42 -22.42
C LYS A 188 7.13 -9.90 -22.43
N GLU A 189 6.16 -9.42 -21.66
CA GLU A 189 5.83 -7.99 -21.58
C GLU A 189 6.56 -7.28 -20.43
N LEU A 190 7.30 -8.00 -19.57
CA LEU A 190 8.02 -7.38 -18.45
C LEU A 190 9.06 -6.34 -18.86
N PRO A 191 9.84 -6.51 -19.95
CA PRO A 191 10.70 -5.43 -20.43
C PRO A 191 9.92 -4.15 -20.75
N LYS A 192 8.71 -4.27 -21.33
CA LYS A 192 7.85 -3.11 -21.57
C LYS A 192 7.32 -2.52 -20.28
N LEU A 193 6.94 -3.34 -19.30
CA LEU A 193 6.52 -2.83 -17.99
C LEU A 193 7.65 -2.09 -17.28
N ALA A 194 8.88 -2.58 -17.36
CA ALA A 194 10.06 -1.88 -16.85
C ALA A 194 10.28 -0.56 -17.61
N GLU A 195 10.19 -0.57 -18.94
CA GLU A 195 10.31 0.65 -19.76
C GLU A 195 9.22 1.68 -19.43
N MET A 196 7.97 1.23 -19.24
CA MET A 196 6.85 2.08 -18.82
C MET A 196 7.12 2.75 -17.47
N LYS A 197 7.65 1.98 -16.48
CA LYS A 197 8.04 2.53 -15.18
C LYS A 197 9.16 3.56 -15.30
N GLN A 198 10.17 3.30 -16.12
CA GLN A 198 11.26 4.24 -16.37
C GLN A 198 10.77 5.52 -17.06
N ALA A 199 9.89 5.39 -18.06
CA ALA A 199 9.27 6.54 -18.72
C ALA A 199 8.50 7.41 -17.72
N ARG A 200 7.71 6.79 -16.81
CA ARG A 200 7.03 7.50 -15.72
C ARG A 200 8.00 8.23 -14.80
N ILE A 201 9.07 7.57 -14.36
CA ILE A 201 10.09 8.19 -13.48
C ILE A 201 10.76 9.39 -14.18
N ALA A 202 10.98 9.30 -15.49
CA ALA A 202 11.52 10.38 -16.30
C ALA A 202 10.50 11.50 -16.62
N GLY A 203 9.25 11.39 -16.17
CA GLY A 203 8.16 12.33 -16.49
C GLY A 203 7.63 12.22 -17.92
N ASP A 204 8.06 11.21 -18.69
CA ASP A 204 7.58 10.95 -20.05
C ASP A 204 6.30 10.10 -20.02
N PHE A 205 5.23 10.72 -19.54
CA PHE A 205 3.94 10.06 -19.35
C PHE A 205 3.31 9.62 -20.67
N GLN A 206 3.52 10.38 -21.75
CA GLN A 206 3.03 10.03 -23.09
C GLN A 206 3.66 8.72 -23.59
N LYS A 207 4.98 8.58 -23.47
CA LYS A 207 5.65 7.31 -23.78
C LYS A 207 5.15 6.18 -22.90
N ALA A 208 4.97 6.41 -21.60
CA ALA A 208 4.43 5.39 -20.70
C ALA A 208 3.03 4.91 -21.13
N HIS A 209 2.16 5.83 -21.56
CA HIS A 209 0.85 5.53 -22.11
C HIS A 209 0.94 4.69 -23.41
N GLU A 210 1.82 5.07 -24.34
CA GLU A 210 2.04 4.33 -25.60
C GLU A 210 2.55 2.91 -25.35
N ILE A 211 3.49 2.75 -24.41
CA ILE A 211 4.01 1.44 -24.03
C ILE A 211 2.87 0.57 -23.49
N TYR A 212 2.02 1.10 -22.59
CA TYR A 212 0.87 0.38 -22.07
C TYR A 212 -0.06 -0.09 -23.20
N LEU A 213 -0.43 0.79 -24.14
CA LEU A 213 -1.28 0.44 -25.28
C LEU A 213 -0.68 -0.65 -26.17
N SER A 214 0.65 -0.76 -26.21
CA SER A 214 1.37 -1.78 -26.98
C SER A 214 1.47 -3.15 -26.28
N MET A 215 1.12 -3.25 -24.99
CA MET A 215 1.15 -4.51 -24.24
C MET A 215 -0.01 -5.43 -24.66
N ALA A 216 0.16 -6.73 -24.46
CA ALA A 216 -0.94 -7.66 -24.62
C ALA A 216 -2.14 -7.33 -23.69
N SER A 217 -3.37 -7.53 -24.19
CA SER A 217 -4.60 -7.24 -23.43
C SER A 217 -4.68 -7.94 -22.08
N SER A 218 -4.12 -9.15 -21.95
CA SER A 218 -4.07 -9.87 -20.67
C SER A 218 -3.21 -9.15 -19.62
N VAL A 219 -2.17 -8.43 -20.05
CA VAL A 219 -1.28 -7.65 -19.17
C VAL A 219 -1.90 -6.29 -18.85
N GLN A 220 -2.51 -5.64 -19.84
CA GLN A 220 -3.26 -4.39 -19.64
C GLN A 220 -4.39 -4.52 -18.62
N LYS A 221 -4.96 -5.71 -18.45
CA LYS A 221 -6.03 -5.97 -17.49
C LYS A 221 -5.55 -6.24 -16.06
N MET A 222 -4.24 -6.40 -15.85
CA MET A 222 -3.70 -6.63 -14.52
C MET A 222 -3.85 -5.36 -13.68
N LYS A 223 -4.38 -5.50 -12.46
CA LYS A 223 -4.71 -4.40 -11.56
C LYS A 223 -3.57 -3.38 -11.38
N ALA A 224 -2.39 -3.84 -10.97
CA ALA A 224 -1.22 -2.98 -10.77
C ALA A 224 -0.75 -2.27 -12.06
N VAL A 225 -0.93 -2.90 -13.23
CA VAL A 225 -0.59 -2.30 -14.52
C VAL A 225 -1.61 -1.21 -14.90
N GLN A 226 -2.90 -1.43 -14.62
CA GLN A 226 -3.94 -0.41 -14.79
C GLN A 226 -3.74 0.79 -13.87
N LEU A 227 -3.43 0.56 -12.59
CA LEU A 227 -3.16 1.64 -11.63
C LEU A 227 -1.94 2.46 -12.05
N LEU A 228 -0.84 1.80 -12.42
CA LEU A 228 0.34 2.48 -12.96
C LEU A 228 0.01 3.30 -14.21
N HIS A 229 -0.83 2.77 -15.10
CA HIS A 229 -1.27 3.48 -16.30
C HIS A 229 -2.13 4.70 -15.96
N ILE A 230 -3.07 4.57 -15.04
CA ILE A 230 -3.93 5.66 -14.54
C ILE A 230 -3.07 6.79 -13.98
N ILE A 231 -2.06 6.47 -13.15
CA ILE A 231 -1.10 7.47 -12.64
C ILE A 231 -0.42 8.22 -13.78
N CYS A 232 0.03 7.52 -14.82
CA CYS A 232 0.67 8.16 -15.98
C CYS A 232 -0.31 9.07 -16.74
N ILE A 233 -1.49 8.58 -17.13
CA ILE A 233 -2.43 9.35 -17.95
C ILE A 233 -3.08 10.53 -17.21
N SER A 234 -3.12 10.49 -15.86
CA SER A 234 -3.57 11.62 -15.04
C SER A 234 -2.68 12.85 -15.24
N ASN A 235 -1.44 12.65 -15.69
CA ASN A 235 -0.51 13.73 -16.04
C ASN A 235 -0.56 14.11 -17.53
N ILE A 236 -1.46 13.52 -18.32
CA ILE A 236 -1.60 13.77 -19.77
C ILE A 236 -2.94 14.45 -20.07
N SER A 237 -4.04 13.85 -19.63
CA SER A 237 -5.39 14.30 -19.96
C SER A 237 -6.42 13.80 -18.96
N ASN A 238 -7.24 14.74 -18.48
CA ASN A 238 -8.42 14.50 -17.67
C ASN A 238 -9.40 13.53 -18.35
N ASP A 239 -9.60 13.63 -19.66
CA ASP A 239 -10.53 12.76 -20.41
C ASP A 239 -10.03 11.30 -20.41
N LEU A 240 -8.71 11.09 -20.59
CA LEU A 240 -8.11 9.76 -20.51
C LEU A 240 -8.22 9.20 -19.10
N MET A 241 -7.92 10.01 -18.08
CA MET A 241 -8.05 9.60 -16.69
C MET A 241 -9.47 9.11 -16.39
N VAL A 242 -10.49 9.88 -16.79
CA VAL A 242 -11.90 9.54 -16.60
C VAL A 242 -12.24 8.20 -17.27
N GLU A 243 -11.82 8.00 -18.53
CA GLU A 243 -12.09 6.76 -19.26
C GLU A 243 -11.49 5.52 -18.57
N TYR A 244 -10.24 5.60 -18.12
CA TYR A 244 -9.55 4.44 -17.55
C TYR A 244 -9.89 4.18 -16.09
N VAL A 245 -10.23 5.21 -15.30
CA VAL A 245 -10.79 5.00 -13.95
C VAL A 245 -12.16 4.34 -14.03
N GLU A 246 -13.00 4.65 -15.01
CA GLU A 246 -14.28 3.94 -15.22
C GLU A 246 -14.06 2.45 -15.51
N LYS A 247 -13.13 2.13 -16.42
CA LYS A 247 -12.76 0.72 -16.71
C LYS A 247 -12.20 0.00 -15.48
N PHE A 248 -11.40 0.68 -14.67
CA PHE A 248 -10.84 0.12 -13.45
C PHE A 248 -11.94 -0.16 -12.43
N ARG A 249 -12.84 0.82 -12.19
CA ARG A 249 -13.99 0.67 -11.29
C ARG A 249 -14.88 -0.51 -11.69
N ASP A 250 -15.14 -0.68 -12.98
CA ASP A 250 -15.96 -1.79 -13.48
C ASP A 250 -15.27 -3.16 -13.30
N SER A 251 -13.94 -3.18 -13.33
CA SER A 251 -13.14 -4.41 -13.17
C SER A 251 -12.87 -4.77 -11.71
N TYR A 252 -12.81 -3.77 -10.82
CA TYR A 252 -12.41 -3.88 -9.42
C TYR A 252 -13.30 -3.02 -8.50
N PRO A 253 -14.63 -3.29 -8.43
CA PRO A 253 -15.57 -2.41 -7.74
C PRO A 253 -15.41 -2.36 -6.22
N ASP A 254 -14.81 -3.39 -5.62
CA ASP A 254 -14.64 -3.53 -4.17
C ASP A 254 -13.17 -3.33 -3.71
N ASP A 255 -12.30 -2.80 -4.58
CA ASP A 255 -10.89 -2.65 -4.25
C ASP A 255 -10.64 -1.49 -3.27
N PRO A 256 -9.87 -1.69 -2.19
CA PRO A 256 -9.57 -0.63 -1.22
C PRO A 256 -8.88 0.60 -1.82
N SER A 257 -8.14 0.45 -2.93
CA SER A 257 -7.49 1.58 -3.60
C SER A 257 -8.47 2.45 -4.39
N LEU A 258 -9.67 1.95 -4.67
CA LEU A 258 -10.60 2.57 -5.60
C LEU A 258 -11.06 3.95 -5.11
N ASP A 259 -11.35 4.11 -3.82
CA ASP A 259 -11.81 5.39 -3.29
C ASP A 259 -10.76 6.50 -3.46
N LEU A 260 -9.47 6.16 -3.36
CA LEU A 260 -8.39 7.12 -3.61
C LEU A 260 -8.41 7.65 -5.05
N LEU A 261 -8.63 6.79 -6.05
CA LEU A 261 -8.77 7.19 -7.45
C LEU A 261 -10.05 7.98 -7.72
N LEU A 262 -11.13 7.60 -7.03
CA LEU A 262 -12.45 8.19 -7.27
C LEU A 262 -12.51 9.66 -6.86
N ILE A 263 -11.68 10.10 -5.91
CA ILE A 263 -11.60 11.49 -5.47
C ILE A 263 -11.29 12.40 -6.66
N ASP A 264 -10.18 12.15 -7.35
CA ASP A 264 -9.74 12.94 -8.51
C ASP A 264 -10.68 12.76 -9.70
N TYR A 265 -11.15 11.54 -9.93
CA TYR A 265 -12.14 11.23 -10.97
C TYR A 265 -13.40 12.11 -10.85
N PHE A 266 -13.95 12.23 -9.65
CA PHE A 266 -15.13 13.04 -9.43
C PHE A 266 -14.80 14.55 -9.44
N LEU A 267 -13.62 14.95 -8.98
CA LEU A 267 -13.18 16.36 -9.06
C LEU A 267 -13.05 16.85 -10.50
N VAL A 268 -12.42 16.06 -11.35
CA VAL A 268 -12.28 16.35 -12.79
C VAL A 268 -13.65 16.50 -13.46
N LYS A 269 -14.64 15.70 -13.04
CA LYS A 269 -16.02 15.79 -13.52
C LYS A 269 -16.85 16.89 -12.83
N GLN A 270 -16.26 17.64 -11.92
CA GLN A 270 -16.93 18.63 -11.05
C GLN A 270 -18.10 18.05 -10.25
N ASP A 271 -18.10 16.73 -10.01
CA ASP A 271 -19.06 16.06 -9.13
C ASP A 271 -18.53 16.09 -7.69
N TYR A 272 -18.51 17.29 -7.11
CA TYR A 272 -17.95 17.52 -5.78
C TYR A 272 -18.63 16.68 -4.69
N LYS A 273 -19.93 16.41 -4.85
CA LYS A 273 -20.68 15.56 -3.93
C LYS A 273 -20.14 14.13 -3.91
N SER A 274 -19.91 13.54 -5.09
CA SER A 274 -19.38 12.18 -5.18
C SER A 274 -17.91 12.12 -4.77
N SER A 275 -17.13 13.18 -5.02
CA SER A 275 -15.74 13.27 -4.54
C SER A 275 -15.66 13.30 -3.01
N LEU A 276 -16.47 14.14 -2.36
CA LEU A 276 -16.59 14.15 -0.89
C LEU A 276 -17.05 12.78 -0.36
N ALA A 277 -18.00 12.13 -1.03
CA ALA A 277 -18.43 10.79 -0.63
C ALA A 277 -17.31 9.73 -0.75
N ALA A 278 -16.41 9.84 -1.73
CA ALA A 278 -15.23 8.99 -1.84
C ALA A 278 -14.23 9.27 -0.71
N LEU A 279 -13.94 10.55 -0.40
CA LEU A 279 -13.11 10.93 0.75
C LEU A 279 -13.67 10.40 2.07
N HIS A 280 -14.99 10.49 2.28
CA HIS A 280 -15.61 9.95 3.50
C HIS A 280 -15.47 8.43 3.62
N ARG A 281 -15.69 7.67 2.54
CA ARG A 281 -15.46 6.21 2.57
C ARG A 281 -13.99 5.87 2.83
N LEU A 282 -13.07 6.61 2.20
CA LEU A 282 -11.64 6.45 2.46
C LEU A 282 -11.33 6.71 3.94
N SER A 283 -11.81 7.83 4.49
CA SER A 283 -11.65 8.20 5.89
C SER A 283 -12.21 7.14 6.85
N GLN A 284 -13.35 6.54 6.55
CA GLN A 284 -13.89 5.43 7.34
C GLN A 284 -12.97 4.19 7.35
N ASN A 285 -12.21 3.97 6.28
CA ASN A 285 -11.28 2.85 6.16
C ASN A 285 -9.90 3.12 6.76
N VAL A 286 -9.45 4.38 6.77
CA VAL A 286 -8.09 4.76 7.23
C VAL A 286 -8.06 5.43 8.61
N GLY A 287 -9.19 5.91 9.09
CA GLY A 287 -9.35 6.67 10.33
C GLY A 287 -10.03 8.03 10.09
N GLU A 288 -10.97 8.39 10.96
CA GLU A 288 -11.70 9.67 10.88
C GLU A 288 -10.85 10.88 11.33
N ASP A 289 -9.78 10.62 12.10
CA ASP A 289 -8.86 11.62 12.65
C ASP A 289 -7.67 11.92 11.72
N ASP A 290 -7.83 11.70 10.41
CA ASP A 290 -6.82 12.03 9.40
C ASP A 290 -6.94 13.50 8.97
N GLY A 291 -6.06 14.36 9.51
CA GLY A 291 -6.05 15.80 9.23
C GLY A 291 -5.81 16.12 7.76
N TYR A 292 -5.07 15.29 7.04
CA TYR A 292 -4.81 15.47 5.61
C TYR A 292 -6.08 15.21 4.77
N LEU A 293 -6.90 14.22 5.15
CA LEU A 293 -8.20 14.03 4.50
C LEU A 293 -9.14 15.22 4.74
N HIS A 294 -9.14 15.82 5.94
CA HIS A 294 -9.89 17.05 6.20
C HIS A 294 -9.38 18.22 5.35
N TYR A 295 -8.06 18.35 5.19
CA TYR A 295 -7.45 19.32 4.27
C TYR A 295 -7.96 19.12 2.82
N MET A 296 -8.00 17.88 2.34
CA MET A 296 -8.54 17.55 1.02
C MET A 296 -10.03 17.89 0.91
N MET A 297 -10.85 17.57 1.91
CA MET A 297 -12.27 17.95 1.95
C MET A 297 -12.44 19.47 1.88
N GLY A 298 -11.62 20.22 2.62
CA GLY A 298 -11.55 21.68 2.55
C GLY A 298 -11.32 22.17 1.12
N ASN A 299 -10.30 21.66 0.43
CA ASN A 299 -10.01 22.03 -0.95
C ASN A 299 -11.19 21.79 -1.91
N ILE A 300 -11.99 20.75 -1.67
CA ILE A 300 -13.21 20.51 -2.46
C ILE A 300 -14.30 21.55 -2.17
N TYR A 301 -14.47 21.98 -0.91
CA TYR A 301 -15.38 23.09 -0.58
C TYR A 301 -14.90 24.43 -1.12
N TYR A 302 -13.58 24.65 -1.18
CA TYR A 302 -13.00 25.81 -1.85
C TYR A 302 -13.35 25.83 -3.35
N ALA A 303 -13.21 24.69 -4.04
CA ALA A 303 -13.60 24.56 -5.45
C ALA A 303 -15.10 24.84 -5.67
N GLN A 304 -15.94 24.52 -4.69
CA GLN A 304 -17.38 24.85 -4.68
C GLN A 304 -17.69 26.31 -4.31
N LYS A 305 -16.67 27.09 -3.90
CA LYS A 305 -16.81 28.46 -3.36
C LYS A 305 -17.59 28.52 -2.05
N GLU A 306 -17.66 27.41 -1.32
CA GLU A 306 -18.28 27.30 0.00
C GLU A 306 -17.25 27.66 1.08
N PHE A 307 -16.83 28.92 1.11
CA PHE A 307 -15.68 29.36 1.92
C PHE A 307 -15.83 29.14 3.43
N GLY A 308 -17.07 29.15 3.95
CA GLY A 308 -17.31 28.84 5.37
C GLY A 308 -16.99 27.39 5.72
N LEU A 309 -17.35 26.44 4.85
CA LEU A 309 -17.00 25.03 5.03
C LEU A 309 -15.53 24.78 4.78
N TYR A 310 -14.95 25.42 3.75
CA TYR A 310 -13.51 25.40 3.54
C TYR A 310 -12.73 25.82 4.80
N GLU A 311 -13.07 26.97 5.39
CA GLU A 311 -12.42 27.47 6.60
C GLU A 311 -12.56 26.47 7.77
N GLN A 312 -13.75 25.90 7.94
CA GLN A 312 -14.01 24.89 8.97
C GLN A 312 -13.10 23.66 8.81
N TYR A 313 -13.03 23.09 7.61
CA TYR A 313 -12.22 21.89 7.36
C TYR A 313 -10.72 22.17 7.46
N GLN A 314 -10.24 23.36 7.06
CA GLN A 314 -8.84 23.71 7.29
C GLN A 314 -8.51 23.87 8.78
N LYS A 315 -9.44 24.42 9.58
CA LYS A 315 -9.25 24.46 11.04
C LYS A 315 -9.23 23.06 11.65
N MET A 316 -10.08 22.14 11.18
CA MET A 316 -10.06 20.74 11.63
C MET A 316 -8.74 20.05 11.27
N ALA A 317 -8.23 20.26 10.06
CA ALA A 317 -6.92 19.74 9.65
C ALA A 317 -5.79 20.24 10.57
N ILE A 318 -5.79 21.54 10.92
CA ILE A 318 -4.82 22.14 11.85
C ILE A 318 -4.97 21.61 13.27
N GLU A 319 -6.21 21.39 13.73
CA GLU A 319 -6.46 20.88 15.08
C GLU A 319 -5.92 19.45 15.24
N LEU A 320 -6.15 18.60 14.25
CA LEU A 320 -5.68 17.21 14.22
C LEU A 320 -4.17 17.14 13.99
N GLU A 321 -3.66 17.95 13.07
CA GLU A 321 -2.26 17.92 12.65
C GLU A 321 -1.68 19.35 12.55
N PRO A 322 -1.30 19.97 13.68
CA PRO A 322 -0.85 21.37 13.71
C PRO A 322 0.39 21.66 12.87
N TRP A 323 1.13 20.62 12.49
CA TRP A 323 2.36 20.69 11.71
C TRP A 323 2.12 20.63 10.19
N LEU A 324 0.91 20.28 9.72
CA LEU A 324 0.55 20.41 8.31
C LEU A 324 0.55 21.89 7.92
N ALA A 325 1.51 22.31 7.10
CA ALA A 325 1.71 23.72 6.80
C ALA A 325 0.63 24.27 5.85
N GLU A 326 0.10 23.43 4.97
CA GLU A 326 -0.79 23.81 3.87
C GLU A 326 -2.10 24.43 4.36
N PRO A 327 -2.85 23.82 5.31
CA PRO A 327 -4.03 24.46 5.89
C PRO A 327 -3.77 25.85 6.47
N HIS A 328 -2.61 26.08 7.12
CA HIS A 328 -2.27 27.39 7.70
C HIS A 328 -2.09 28.45 6.60
N TYR A 329 -1.30 28.14 5.57
CA TYR A 329 -1.06 29.07 4.46
C TYR A 329 -2.37 29.40 3.73
N GLN A 330 -3.19 28.40 3.50
CA GLN A 330 -4.49 28.52 2.84
C GLN A 330 -5.50 29.37 3.62
N LEU A 331 -5.52 29.29 4.95
CA LEU A 331 -6.34 30.17 5.78
C LEU A 331 -5.84 31.62 5.80
N ILE A 332 -4.51 31.82 5.80
CA ILE A 332 -3.93 33.16 5.68
C ILE A 332 -4.37 33.82 4.37
N GLU A 333 -4.26 33.09 3.25
CA GLU A 333 -4.72 33.58 1.94
C GLU A 333 -6.20 33.96 1.96
N LEU A 334 -7.06 33.09 2.49
CA LEU A 334 -8.50 33.35 2.61
C LEU A 334 -8.83 34.63 3.39
N TYR A 335 -8.16 34.85 4.53
CA TYR A 335 -8.43 36.03 5.37
C TYR A 335 -7.88 37.32 4.76
N LEU A 336 -6.74 37.25 4.06
CA LEU A 336 -6.19 38.39 3.32
C LEU A 336 -7.13 38.82 2.18
N GLU A 337 -7.67 37.87 1.43
CA GLU A 337 -8.65 38.15 0.37
C GLU A 337 -9.94 38.77 0.91
N ASN A 338 -10.41 38.29 2.06
CA ASN A 338 -11.65 38.75 2.69
C ASN A 338 -11.48 40.01 3.57
N ARG A 339 -10.26 40.57 3.68
CA ARG A 339 -9.93 41.72 4.55
C ARG A 339 -10.37 41.55 6.00
N ASN A 340 -10.38 40.33 6.49
CA ASN A 340 -10.83 39.98 7.84
C ASN A 340 -9.59 39.81 8.72
N PHE A 341 -9.09 40.92 9.29
CA PHE A 341 -7.86 40.96 10.10
C PHE A 341 -8.10 40.58 11.57
#